data_AF-A0A4Z2B2U4-F1
#
_entry.id   AF-A0A4Z2B2U4-F1
#
_cell.length_a   1.000
_cell.length_b   1.000
_cell.length_c   1.000
_cell.angle_alpha   90.00
_cell.angle_beta   90.00
_cell.angle_gamma   90.00
#
_symmetry.space_group_name_H-M   'P 1'
#
loop_
_entity.id
_entity.type
_entity.pdbx_description
1 polymer ?
#
loop_
_entity_poly.entity_id
_entity_poly.type
_entity_poly.pdbx_seq_one_letter_code
_entity_poly.pdbx_strand_id
1 'polypeptide(L)'
;MCGFMYLWISVCALFILTSCEEQRIPEEKLLVVTVATKDTDGFRRFLRSAKHFNYTVKVVGRDEKWIGGNYMGAPGGGQKVRLLKSALEEMKNQDKIILFTDSYDVVFASGPKELLEEVPAGQTQGGLLVREPYLA
;
A
#
# COMPACT_ATOMS: atom_id res chain seq x y z
N MET A 1 52.18 -18.74 -6.54
CA MET A 1 50.85 -19.10 -7.04
C MET A 1 49.73 -18.94 -6.00
N CYS A 2 49.97 -19.18 -4.70
CA CYS A 2 48.94 -18.97 -3.65
C CYS A 2 48.43 -17.53 -3.49
N GLY A 3 49.29 -16.51 -3.64
CA GLY A 3 48.91 -15.11 -3.36
C GLY A 3 47.77 -14.57 -4.25
N PHE A 4 47.70 -15.00 -5.51
CA PHE A 4 46.62 -14.61 -6.42
C PHE A 4 45.27 -15.23 -6.02
N MET A 5 45.29 -16.42 -5.43
CA MET A 5 44.09 -17.12 -4.99
C MET A 5 43.43 -16.43 -3.80
N TYR A 6 44.23 -15.96 -2.84
CA TYR A 6 43.72 -15.21 -1.68
C TYR A 6 43.20 -13.82 -2.05
N LEU A 7 43.83 -13.16 -3.03
CA LEU A 7 43.34 -11.87 -3.54
C LEU A 7 41.99 -12.02 -4.24
N TRP A 8 41.81 -13.08 -5.03
CA TRP A 8 40.53 -13.38 -5.67
C TRP A 8 39.43 -13.77 -4.69
N ILE A 9 39.75 -14.59 -3.67
CA ILE A 9 38.79 -14.93 -2.61
C ILE A 9 38.40 -13.68 -1.82
N SER A 10 39.35 -12.79 -1.54
CA SER A 10 39.09 -11.52 -0.87
C SER A 10 38.25 -10.57 -1.73
N VAL A 11 38.49 -10.51 -3.04
CA VAL A 11 37.68 -9.72 -3.98
C VAL A 11 36.28 -10.30 -4.14
N CYS A 12 36.14 -11.63 -4.22
CA CYS A 12 34.84 -12.31 -4.26
C CYS A 12 34.06 -12.11 -2.94
N ALA A 13 34.72 -12.18 -1.78
CA ALA A 13 34.09 -11.93 -0.49
C ALA A 13 33.65 -10.46 -0.36
N LEU A 14 34.45 -9.52 -0.86
CA LEU A 14 34.09 -8.10 -0.92
C LEU A 14 32.90 -7.86 -1.87
N PHE A 15 32.90 -8.54 -3.02
CA PHE A 15 31.79 -8.54 -3.98
C PHE A 15 30.49 -9.09 -3.38
N ILE A 16 30.58 -10.19 -2.63
CA ILE A 16 29.43 -10.80 -1.92
C ILE A 16 28.92 -9.88 -0.80
N LEU A 17 29.81 -9.18 -0.09
CA LEU A 17 29.43 -8.19 0.93
C LEU A 17 28.77 -6.94 0.32
N THR A 18 29.11 -6.55 -0.90
CA THR A 18 28.50 -5.40 -1.60
C THR A 18 27.16 -5.72 -2.28
N SER A 19 26.86 -6.99 -2.58
CA SER A 19 25.56 -7.39 -3.16
C SER A 19 24.53 -7.67 -2.07
N CYS A 20 24.19 -6.63 -1.29
CA CYS A 20 22.90 -6.55 -0.62
C CYS A 20 22.20 -5.35 -1.23
N GLU A 21 21.69 -5.53 -2.46
CA GLU A 21 20.86 -4.50 -3.07
C GLU A 21 19.53 -4.53 -2.33
N GLU A 22 19.35 -3.56 -1.44
CA GLU A 22 18.06 -3.26 -0.83
C GLU A 22 17.11 -2.98 -1.99
N GLN A 23 16.30 -3.97 -2.36
CA GLN A 23 15.32 -3.84 -3.44
C GLN A 23 14.26 -2.85 -3.00
N ARG A 24 14.51 -1.57 -3.27
CA ARG A 24 13.53 -0.51 -3.05
C ARG A 24 12.37 -0.74 -4.01
N ILE A 25 11.18 -0.82 -3.44
CA ILE A 25 9.94 -0.95 -4.20
C ILE A 25 9.73 0.38 -4.95
N PRO A 26 9.53 0.36 -6.28
CA PRO A 26 9.25 1.57 -7.03
C PRO A 26 7.90 2.17 -6.61
N GLU A 27 7.85 3.49 -6.40
CA GLU A 27 6.66 4.21 -5.95
C GLU A 27 5.47 4.04 -6.91
N GLU A 28 5.75 3.91 -8.22
CA GLU A 28 4.76 3.67 -9.26
C GLU A 28 4.06 2.31 -9.15
N LYS A 29 4.61 1.37 -8.37
CA LYS A 29 3.93 0.09 -8.09
C LYS A 29 2.86 0.24 -7.01
N LEU A 30 2.87 1.30 -6.21
CA LEU A 30 1.88 1.52 -5.16
C LEU A 30 0.57 2.08 -5.74
N LEU A 31 -0.54 1.42 -5.42
CA LEU A 31 -1.89 1.88 -5.73
C LEU A 31 -2.72 1.94 -4.44
N VAL A 32 -3.25 3.11 -4.13
CA VAL A 32 -4.19 3.27 -3.01
C VAL A 32 -5.59 2.91 -3.48
N VAL A 33 -6.27 2.03 -2.76
CA VAL A 33 -7.66 1.66 -3.01
C VAL A 33 -8.49 2.08 -1.82
N THR A 34 -9.60 2.78 -2.09
CA THR A 34 -10.55 3.17 -1.05
C THR A 34 -11.98 2.94 -1.52
N VAL A 35 -12.90 2.76 -0.58
CA VAL A 35 -14.33 2.70 -0.84
C VAL A 35 -14.97 4.02 -0.41
N ALA A 36 -15.66 4.69 -1.34
CA ALA A 36 -16.43 5.90 -1.06
C ALA A 36 -17.70 5.89 -1.90
N THR A 37 -18.86 5.87 -1.23
CA THR A 37 -20.20 5.87 -1.84
C THR A 37 -20.83 7.26 -1.94
N LYS A 38 -20.24 8.26 -1.28
CA LYS A 38 -20.71 9.65 -1.28
C LYS A 38 -19.54 10.61 -1.34
N ASP A 39 -19.76 11.74 -2.01
CA ASP A 39 -18.81 12.85 -2.05
C ASP A 39 -18.94 13.73 -0.79
N THR A 40 -18.31 13.29 0.30
CA THR A 40 -18.32 13.99 1.59
C THR A 40 -17.13 14.96 1.71
N ASP A 41 -17.18 15.87 2.69
CA ASP A 41 -16.03 16.74 2.97
C ASP A 41 -14.77 15.95 3.38
N GLY A 42 -14.94 14.92 4.21
CA GLY A 42 -13.87 13.99 4.58
C GLY A 42 -13.23 13.32 3.37
N PHE A 43 -14.05 12.82 2.44
CA PHE A 43 -13.57 12.23 1.18
C PHE A 43 -12.80 13.24 0.31
N ARG A 44 -13.28 14.49 0.22
CA ARG A 44 -12.58 15.56 -0.49
C ARG A 44 -11.26 15.93 0.17
N ARG A 45 -11.17 15.92 1.50
CA ARG A 45 -9.92 16.11 2.26
C ARG A 45 -8.94 14.98 1.98
N PHE A 46 -9.40 13.73 1.99
CA PHE A 46 -8.61 12.57 1.62
C PHE A 46 -8.00 12.72 0.23
N LEU A 47 -8.82 12.96 -0.81
CA LEU A 47 -8.34 13.14 -2.18
C LEU A 47 -7.37 14.32 -2.33
N ARG A 48 -7.59 15.41 -1.59
CA ARG A 48 -6.69 16.56 -1.58
C ARG A 48 -5.32 16.20 -1.01
N SER A 49 -5.28 15.48 0.12
CA SER A 49 -4.03 15.02 0.72
C SER A 49 -3.31 14.00 -0.17
N ALA A 50 -4.04 13.06 -0.77
CA ALA A 50 -3.48 12.07 -1.70
C ALA A 50 -2.84 12.75 -2.91
N LYS A 51 -3.53 13.74 -3.48
CA LYS A 51 -3.00 14.55 -4.59
C LYS A 51 -1.77 15.37 -4.16
N HIS A 52 -1.76 15.91 -2.95
CA HIS A 52 -0.62 16.69 -2.44
C HIS A 52 0.67 15.86 -2.38
N PHE A 53 0.56 14.59 -1.99
CA PHE A 53 1.67 13.65 -1.89
C PHE A 53 1.87 12.77 -3.14
N ASN A 54 1.20 13.06 -4.25
CA ASN A 54 1.30 12.32 -5.52
C ASN A 54 0.92 10.83 -5.44
N TYR A 55 -0.05 10.46 -4.59
CA TYR A 55 -0.61 9.12 -4.61
C TYR A 55 -1.52 8.89 -5.82
N THR A 56 -1.43 7.69 -6.40
CA THR A 56 -2.44 7.18 -7.32
C THR A 56 -3.55 6.50 -6.52
N VAL A 57 -4.79 6.94 -6.69
CA VAL A 57 -5.95 6.45 -5.93
C VAL A 57 -7.01 5.86 -6.86
N LYS A 58 -7.42 4.62 -6.61
CA LYS A 58 -8.62 3.99 -7.17
C LYS A 58 -9.75 4.07 -6.14
N VAL A 59 -10.81 4.78 -6.50
CA VAL A 59 -12.03 4.92 -5.67
C VAL A 59 -13.06 3.91 -6.14
N VAL A 60 -13.58 3.11 -5.22
CA VAL A 60 -14.57 2.06 -5.50
C VAL A 60 -15.91 2.44 -4.86
N GLY A 61 -17.01 2.15 -5.55
CA GLY A 61 -18.37 2.29 -5.01
C GLY A 61 -19.01 3.68 -5.12
N ARG A 62 -18.43 4.61 -5.91
CA ARG A 62 -18.93 6.01 -6.04
C ARG A 62 -20.40 6.11 -6.45
N ASP A 63 -20.88 5.15 -7.23
CA ASP A 63 -22.25 5.09 -7.74
C ASP A 63 -23.12 4.04 -7.02
N GLU A 64 -22.58 3.38 -5.99
CA GLU A 64 -23.31 2.38 -5.23
C GLU A 64 -24.00 2.99 -4.00
N LYS A 65 -25.30 2.73 -3.87
CA LYS A 65 -26.01 3.03 -2.64
C LYS A 65 -25.38 2.23 -1.50
N TRP A 66 -25.08 2.92 -0.40
CA TRP A 66 -24.68 2.25 0.83
C TRP A 66 -25.86 1.48 1.44
N ILE A 67 -25.66 0.17 1.62
CA ILE A 67 -26.61 -0.79 2.19
C ILE A 67 -26.00 -1.49 3.43
N GLY A 68 -24.74 -1.22 3.76
CA GLY A 68 -24.03 -1.81 4.90
C GLY A 68 -24.41 -1.23 6.27
N GLY A 69 -25.69 -0.94 6.52
CA GLY A 69 -26.18 -0.48 7.83
C GLY A 69 -25.78 0.97 8.20
N ASN A 70 -26.05 1.37 9.44
CA ASN A 70 -25.56 2.65 9.99
C ASN A 70 -24.07 2.51 10.34
N TYR A 71 -23.27 3.55 10.13
CA TYR A 71 -21.82 3.57 10.47
C TYR A 71 -21.56 3.19 11.94
N MET A 72 -22.57 3.35 12.82
CA MET A 72 -22.54 3.11 14.27
C MET A 72 -23.27 1.82 14.71
N GLY A 73 -23.81 1.00 13.80
CA GLY A 73 -24.64 -0.16 14.14
C GLY A 73 -24.32 -1.40 13.31
N ALA A 74 -24.19 -2.55 13.97
CA ALA A 74 -24.03 -3.85 13.30
C ALA A 74 -25.33 -4.27 12.55
N PRO A 75 -25.24 -5.03 11.44
CA PRO A 75 -24.04 -5.48 10.74
C PRO A 75 -23.61 -4.43 9.69
N GLY A 76 -22.38 -3.93 9.81
CA GLY A 76 -21.80 -2.98 8.87
C GLY A 76 -20.62 -3.54 8.09
N GLY A 77 -19.96 -2.72 7.28
CA GLY A 77 -18.64 -3.01 6.68
C GLY A 77 -18.58 -4.11 5.59
N GLY A 78 -19.47 -5.11 5.57
CA GLY A 78 -19.42 -6.22 4.60
C GLY A 78 -19.53 -5.78 3.15
N GLN A 79 -20.27 -4.69 2.87
CA GLN A 79 -20.30 -4.08 1.54
C GLN A 79 -18.92 -3.58 1.10
N LYS A 80 -18.13 -3.02 2.03
CA LYS A 80 -16.75 -2.55 1.78
C LYS A 80 -15.86 -3.72 1.35
N VAL A 81 -15.94 -4.85 2.06
CA VAL A 81 -15.18 -6.07 1.73
C VAL A 81 -15.59 -6.63 0.37
N ARG A 82 -16.88 -6.67 0.06
CA ARG A 82 -17.38 -7.13 -1.25
C ARG A 82 -16.87 -6.24 -2.39
N LEU A 83 -16.97 -4.92 -2.23
CA LEU A 83 -16.48 -3.94 -3.19
C LEU A 83 -14.97 -4.06 -3.40
N LEU A 84 -14.21 -4.19 -2.31
CA LEU A 84 -12.77 -4.39 -2.35
C LEU A 84 -12.42 -5.69 -3.09
N LYS A 85 -13.11 -6.79 -2.78
CA LYS A 85 -12.92 -8.09 -3.47
C LYS A 85 -13.11 -7.93 -4.98
N SER A 86 -14.22 -7.34 -5.42
CA SER A 86 -14.48 -7.12 -6.85
C SER A 86 -13.39 -6.25 -7.51
N ALA A 87 -12.94 -5.19 -6.84
CA ALA A 87 -11.86 -4.35 -7.37
C ALA A 87 -10.53 -5.10 -7.47
N LEU A 88 -10.20 -5.94 -6.48
CA LEU A 88 -8.98 -6.76 -6.48
C LEU A 88 -8.98 -7.83 -7.58
N GLU A 89 -10.14 -8.43 -7.89
CA GLU A 89 -10.29 -9.38 -9.00
C GLU A 89 -9.87 -8.76 -10.35
N GLU A 90 -10.21 -7.50 -10.60
CA GLU A 90 -9.81 -6.76 -11.81
C GLU A 90 -8.29 -6.46 -11.87
N MET A 91 -7.60 -6.53 -10.73
CA MET A 91 -6.20 -6.13 -10.58
C MET A 91 -5.25 -7.32 -10.41
N LYS A 92 -5.75 -8.56 -10.45
CA LYS A 92 -4.96 -9.79 -10.21
C LYS A 92 -3.72 -9.96 -11.09
N ASN A 93 -3.77 -9.44 -12.32
CA ASN A 93 -2.68 -9.58 -13.29
C ASN A 93 -1.75 -8.36 -13.32
N GLN A 94 -1.90 -7.42 -12.39
CA GLN A 94 -1.08 -6.22 -12.32
C GLN A 94 0.02 -6.41 -11.27
N ASP A 95 1.26 -6.08 -11.63
CA ASP A 95 2.39 -6.03 -10.68
C ASP A 95 2.30 -4.73 -9.85
N LYS A 96 1.36 -4.72 -8.90
CA LYS A 96 1.02 -3.56 -8.05
C LYS A 96 0.97 -3.98 -6.58
N ILE A 97 1.41 -3.07 -5.72
CA ILE A 97 1.18 -3.13 -4.28
C ILE A 97 -0.09 -2.34 -3.98
N ILE A 98 -1.07 -3.00 -3.37
CA ILE A 98 -2.36 -2.38 -3.05
C ILE A 98 -2.36 -1.94 -1.59
N LEU A 99 -2.47 -0.64 -1.35
CA LEU A 99 -2.77 -0.08 -0.03
C LEU A 99 -4.27 0.16 0.08
N PHE A 100 -4.95 -0.62 0.91
CA PHE A 100 -6.35 -0.35 1.21
C PHE A 100 -6.47 0.63 2.39
N THR A 101 -7.28 1.67 2.24
CA THR A 101 -7.56 2.62 3.32
C THR A 101 -8.98 3.16 3.25
N ASP A 102 -9.50 3.57 4.41
CA ASP A 102 -10.72 4.38 4.46
C ASP A 102 -10.45 5.81 3.98
N SER A 103 -11.51 6.56 3.72
CA SER A 103 -11.39 7.89 3.10
C SER A 103 -12.24 8.98 3.75
N TYR A 104 -13.18 8.64 4.63
CA TYR A 104 -14.02 9.66 5.27
C TYR A 104 -13.33 10.33 6.47
N ASP A 105 -12.41 9.64 7.12
CA ASP A 105 -11.70 10.03 8.34
C ASP A 105 -10.18 9.92 8.24
N VAL A 106 -9.65 9.66 7.03
CA VAL A 106 -8.22 9.48 6.77
C VAL A 106 -7.67 10.64 5.94
N VAL A 107 -6.42 11.04 6.23
CA VAL A 107 -5.60 11.92 5.39
C VAL A 107 -4.19 11.39 5.31
N PHE A 108 -3.51 11.62 4.19
CA PHE A 108 -2.09 11.34 4.05
C PHE A 108 -1.27 12.47 4.69
N ALA A 109 -0.18 12.11 5.37
CA ALA A 109 0.75 13.03 6.01
C ALA A 109 2.19 12.92 5.47
N SER A 110 2.44 11.96 4.58
CA SER A 110 3.74 11.59 4.03
C SER A 110 3.58 11.05 2.60
N GLY A 111 4.68 10.92 1.88
CA GLY A 111 4.70 10.43 0.49
C GLY A 111 4.76 8.90 0.35
N PRO A 112 4.53 8.35 -0.87
CA PRO A 112 4.66 6.92 -1.16
C PRO A 112 6.01 6.33 -0.75
N LYS A 113 7.10 7.08 -0.95
CA LYS A 113 8.45 6.67 -0.58
C LYS A 113 8.57 6.35 0.92
N GLU A 114 8.23 7.31 1.77
CA GLU A 114 8.30 7.17 3.23
C GLU A 114 7.39 6.03 3.70
N LEU A 115 6.22 5.88 3.08
CA LEU A 115 5.30 4.78 3.35
C LEU A 115 5.92 3.42 2.99
N LEU A 116 6.57 3.29 1.83
CA LEU A 116 7.18 2.03 1.38
C LEU A 116 8.43 1.66 2.17
N GLU A 117 9.19 2.64 2.69
CA GLU A 117 10.32 2.41 3.60
C GLU A 117 9.86 1.78 4.93
N GLU A 118 8.65 2.12 5.40
CA GLU A 118 8.03 1.54 6.60
C GLU A 118 7.39 0.16 6.39
N VAL A 119 7.23 -0.28 5.13
CA VAL A 119 6.67 -1.60 4.79
C VAL A 119 7.78 -2.66 4.82
N PRO A 120 7.73 -3.66 5.71
CA PRO A 120 8.72 -4.72 5.77
C PRO A 120 8.77 -5.50 4.45
N ALA A 121 9.97 -5.70 3.88
CA ALA A 121 10.18 -6.37 2.60
C ALA A 121 9.50 -7.76 2.49
N GLY A 122 9.30 -8.47 3.61
CA GLY A 122 8.65 -9.78 3.67
C GLY A 122 7.12 -9.80 3.58
N GLN A 123 6.44 -8.64 3.56
CA GLN A 123 4.97 -8.56 3.50
C GLN A 123 4.41 -8.30 2.09
N THR A 124 5.28 -8.17 1.09
CA THR A 124 4.92 -7.85 -0.30
C THR A 124 4.31 -9.01 -1.10
N GLN A 125 4.37 -10.24 -0.58
CA GLN A 125 3.70 -11.41 -1.17
C GLN A 125 2.53 -11.88 -0.30
N GLY A 126 1.32 -11.41 -0.63
CA GLY A 126 0.07 -11.92 -0.04
C GLY A 126 -0.31 -11.38 1.35
N GLY A 127 0.34 -10.33 1.85
CA GLY A 127 0.02 -9.73 3.16
C GLY A 127 -0.95 -8.55 3.06
N LEU A 128 -1.96 -8.52 3.95
CA LEU A 128 -2.76 -7.32 4.23
C LEU A 128 -2.08 -6.54 5.36
N LEU A 129 -1.54 -5.35 5.06
CA LEU A 129 -0.96 -4.47 6.07
C LEU A 129 -2.06 -3.64 6.73
N VAL A 130 -2.45 -4.01 7.95
CA VAL A 130 -3.31 -3.19 8.82
C VAL A 130 -2.45 -2.69 9.97
N ARG A 131 -2.17 -1.39 10.03
CA ARG A 131 -1.65 -0.75 11.24
C ARG A 131 -2.76 0.12 11.82
N GLU A 132 -3.18 -0.20 13.05
CA GLU A 132 -4.08 0.67 13.80
C GLU A 132 -3.27 1.79 14.48
N PRO A 133 -3.70 3.06 14.40
CA PRO A 133 -2.99 4.19 14.99
C PRO A 133 -3.05 4.23 16.53
N TYR A 134 -3.71 3.27 17.17
CA TYR A 134 -3.97 3.28 18.62
C TYR A 134 -2.97 2.51 19.49
N LEU A 135 -1.90 1.95 18.91
CA LEU A 135 -0.86 1.26 19.66
C LEU A 135 0.52 1.85 19.34
N ALA A 136 0.81 2.98 19.98
CA ALA A 136 2.14 3.52 20.21
C ALA A 136 2.34 3.68 21.72
#